data_AF-A0A359KLB1-F1
#
_entry.id   AF-A0A359KLB1-F1
#
_cell.length_a   1.000
_cell.length_b   1.000
_cell.length_c   1.000
_cell.angle_alpha   90.00
_cell.angle_beta   90.00
_cell.angle_gamma   90.00
#
_symmetry.space_group_name_H-M   'P 1'
#
loop_
_entity.id
_entity.type
_entity.pdbx_description
1 polymer ?
#
loop_
_entity_poly.entity_id
_entity_poly.type
_entity_poly.pdbx_seq_one_letter_code
_entity_poly.pdbx_strand_id
1 'polypeptide(L)'
;ADGKSVTYKLKQGVTWSDGEPFTAEDVKFTWQFATNADVASTTFATYSLISDVEIVDDHTVTLKFAEPNPGWFTPFAAAYYGAVLPQHLLKDVLGAAARNAPFNLNPVGTGPYKVKEFRPGDTVLYEVNENYREADKPFFSTVELKGGGDAVAAARAVLQTGETDYSWNLQVEKSVLDQMKTAATTGRVQVNPGLSVEQLLVNFADPNTEVDGARSEPSTKHPFFS
;
A
#
# COMPACT_ATOMS: atom_id res chain seq x y z
N ALA A 1 -3.21 24.01 17.19
CA ALA A 1 -3.78 24.77 18.33
C ALA A 1 -5.25 24.40 18.58
N ASP A 2 -6.00 23.94 17.56
CA ASP A 2 -7.39 23.48 17.64
C ASP A 2 -7.59 22.00 17.19
N GLY A 3 -6.53 21.36 16.69
CA GLY A 3 -6.56 19.99 16.16
C GLY A 3 -7.17 19.89 14.76
N LYS A 4 -7.51 21.01 14.12
CA LYS A 4 -8.19 21.06 12.81
C LYS A 4 -7.26 21.32 11.64
N SER A 5 -5.96 21.43 11.87
CA SER A 5 -4.97 21.60 10.80
C SER A 5 -3.63 20.98 11.17
N VAL A 6 -2.90 20.54 10.14
CA VAL A 6 -1.49 20.15 10.25
C VAL A 6 -0.73 20.62 9.02
N THR A 7 0.47 21.18 9.23
CA THR A 7 1.34 21.64 8.15
C THR A 7 2.51 20.68 7.99
N TYR A 8 2.67 20.14 6.79
CA TYR A 8 3.85 19.37 6.40
C TYR A 8 4.84 20.26 5.67
N LYS A 9 6.12 20.14 6.06
CA LYS A 9 7.25 20.63 5.27
C LYS A 9 7.86 19.47 4.52
N LEU A 10 7.82 19.54 3.20
CA LEU A 10 8.31 18.51 2.30
C LEU A 10 9.83 18.57 2.22
N LYS A 11 10.47 17.40 2.09
CA LYS A 11 11.91 17.31 1.87
C LYS A 11 12.22 17.90 0.50
N GLN A 12 13.10 18.90 0.47
CA GLN A 12 13.53 19.55 -0.77
C GLN A 12 14.48 18.64 -1.56
N GLY A 13 14.55 18.87 -2.87
CA GLY A 13 15.44 18.14 -3.78
C GLY A 13 15.07 16.66 -3.97
N VAL A 14 13.83 16.28 -3.64
CA VAL A 14 13.30 14.96 -3.96
C VAL A 14 12.80 14.98 -5.40
N THR A 15 13.12 13.92 -6.13
CA THR A 15 12.66 13.70 -7.49
C THR A 15 11.94 12.35 -7.58
N TRP A 16 11.02 12.27 -8.53
CA TRP A 16 10.43 11.03 -8.99
C TRP A 16 11.48 10.19 -9.73
N SER A 17 11.25 8.89 -9.86
CA SER A 17 12.20 7.99 -10.53
C SER A 17 12.40 8.30 -12.02
N ASP A 18 11.50 9.06 -12.65
CA ASP A 18 11.62 9.58 -14.01
C ASP A 18 12.35 10.94 -14.10
N GLY A 19 12.74 11.51 -12.96
CA GLY A 19 13.50 12.76 -12.85
C GLY A 19 12.65 14.01 -12.59
N GLU A 20 11.33 13.93 -12.64
CA GLU A 20 10.47 15.08 -12.36
C GLU A 20 10.60 15.51 -10.87
N PRO A 21 10.62 16.82 -10.55
CA PRO A 21 10.63 17.27 -9.16
C PRO A 21 9.37 16.84 -8.39
N PHE A 22 9.55 16.37 -7.15
CA PHE A 22 8.44 16.13 -6.23
C PHE A 22 8.03 17.43 -5.53
N THR A 23 6.75 17.77 -5.54
CA THR A 23 6.25 19.04 -4.98
C THR A 23 4.96 18.91 -4.18
N ALA A 24 4.55 20.01 -3.56
CA ALA A 24 3.26 20.18 -2.90
C ALA A 24 2.05 19.87 -3.80
N GLU A 25 2.17 20.06 -5.12
CA GLU A 25 1.11 19.76 -6.07
C GLU A 25 0.82 18.24 -6.13
N ASP A 26 1.83 17.40 -6.02
CA ASP A 26 1.66 15.93 -5.97
C ASP A 26 0.87 15.49 -4.73
N VAL A 27 1.10 16.16 -3.59
CA VAL A 27 0.38 15.90 -2.34
C VAL A 27 -1.09 16.28 -2.49
N LYS A 28 -1.38 17.47 -3.01
CA LYS A 28 -2.74 17.93 -3.25
C LYS A 28 -3.46 17.04 -4.26
N PHE A 29 -2.80 16.70 -5.36
CA PHE A 29 -3.31 15.79 -6.37
C PHE A 29 -3.66 14.43 -5.77
N THR A 30 -2.78 13.85 -4.95
CA THR A 30 -3.02 12.54 -4.33
C THR A 30 -4.27 12.55 -3.44
N TRP A 31 -4.49 13.61 -2.66
CA TRP A 31 -5.71 13.75 -1.88
C TRP A 31 -6.95 13.83 -2.77
N GLN A 32 -6.92 14.64 -3.83
CA GLN A 32 -8.02 14.75 -4.79
C GLN A 32 -8.32 13.42 -5.50
N PHE A 33 -7.26 12.71 -5.90
CA PHE A 33 -7.37 11.40 -6.53
C PHE A 33 -7.99 10.37 -5.57
N ALA A 34 -7.50 10.29 -4.34
CA ALA A 34 -7.97 9.34 -3.34
C ALA A 34 -9.42 9.61 -2.87
N THR A 35 -9.85 10.88 -2.90
CA THR A 35 -11.22 11.30 -2.53
C THR A 35 -12.18 11.38 -3.70
N ASN A 36 -11.74 11.04 -4.92
CA ASN A 36 -12.64 10.90 -6.06
C ASN A 36 -13.38 9.55 -5.97
N ALA A 37 -14.70 9.59 -5.81
CA ALA A 37 -15.55 8.41 -5.68
C ALA A 37 -15.46 7.46 -6.89
N ASP A 38 -15.25 7.99 -8.10
CA ASP A 38 -15.21 7.21 -9.34
C ASP A 38 -13.92 6.38 -9.48
N VAL A 39 -12.85 6.79 -8.78
CA VAL A 39 -11.61 6.00 -8.71
C VAL A 39 -11.83 4.74 -7.86
N ALA A 40 -12.71 4.85 -6.86
CA ALA A 40 -12.90 3.86 -5.79
C ALA A 40 -11.57 3.45 -5.12
N SER A 41 -10.81 4.45 -4.67
CA SER A 41 -9.58 4.22 -3.92
C SER A 41 -9.86 3.43 -2.64
N THR A 42 -9.02 2.43 -2.36
CA THR A 42 -9.07 1.69 -1.09
C THR A 42 -8.73 2.56 0.12
N THR A 43 -8.09 3.72 -0.10
CA THR A 43 -7.73 4.68 0.94
C THR A 43 -8.71 5.84 1.09
N PHE A 44 -9.86 5.80 0.37
CA PHE A 44 -10.85 6.88 0.39
C PHE A 44 -11.21 7.32 1.81
N ALA A 45 -11.55 6.37 2.69
CA ALA A 45 -11.99 6.66 4.06
C ALA A 45 -10.91 7.37 4.91
N THR A 46 -9.63 7.14 4.61
CA THR A 46 -8.51 7.83 5.27
C THR A 46 -8.40 9.28 4.81
N TYR A 47 -8.51 9.51 3.50
CA TYR A 47 -8.32 10.83 2.90
C TYR A 47 -9.57 11.72 2.97
N SER A 48 -10.78 11.13 3.02
CA SER A 48 -12.05 11.86 3.09
C SER A 48 -12.26 12.63 4.40
N LEU A 49 -11.42 12.38 5.41
CA LEU A 49 -11.42 13.15 6.65
C LEU A 49 -10.80 14.55 6.48
N ILE A 50 -9.97 14.74 5.45
CA ILE A 50 -9.37 16.03 5.09
C ILE A 50 -10.42 16.84 4.33
N SER A 51 -10.69 18.07 4.79
CA SER A 51 -11.62 18.99 4.13
C SER A 51 -10.96 19.85 3.06
N ASP A 52 -9.65 20.13 3.18
CA ASP A 52 -8.88 20.91 2.22
C ASP A 52 -7.38 20.61 2.33
N VAL A 53 -6.68 20.75 1.20
CA VAL A 53 -5.21 20.72 1.11
C VAL A 53 -4.75 22.04 0.50
N GLU A 54 -4.25 22.91 1.38
CA GLU A 54 -3.72 24.21 1.01
C GLU A 54 -2.24 24.11 0.70
N ILE A 55 -1.85 24.53 -0.50
CA ILE A 55 -0.45 24.70 -0.89
C ILE A 55 -0.03 26.09 -0.44
N VAL A 56 0.95 26.15 0.46
CA VAL A 56 1.52 27.42 0.95
C VAL A 56 2.68 27.83 0.04
N ASP A 57 3.50 26.86 -0.35
CA ASP A 57 4.58 26.96 -1.33
C ASP A 57 4.91 25.56 -1.88
N ASP A 58 5.86 25.47 -2.82
CA ASP A 58 6.25 24.21 -3.50
C ASP A 58 6.61 23.07 -2.55
N HIS A 59 7.00 23.36 -1.31
CA HIS A 59 7.44 22.38 -0.32
C HIS A 59 6.71 22.51 1.01
N THR A 60 5.57 23.20 1.05
CA THR A 60 4.79 23.40 2.27
C THR A 60 3.30 23.22 1.96
N VAL A 61 2.68 22.25 2.62
CA VAL A 61 1.24 21.97 2.50
C VAL A 61 0.59 21.95 3.87
N THR A 62 -0.63 22.49 3.96
CA THR A 62 -1.45 22.43 5.16
C THR A 62 -2.70 21.60 4.88
N LEU A 63 -2.84 20.48 5.59
CA LEU A 63 -4.08 19.72 5.61
C LEU A 63 -5.03 20.40 6.60
N LYS A 64 -6.29 20.56 6.20
CA LYS A 64 -7.37 21.05 7.06
C LYS A 64 -8.38 19.94 7.28
N PHE A 65 -8.99 19.96 8.46
CA PHE A 65 -10.01 19.02 8.88
C PHE A 65 -11.24 19.81 9.33
N ALA A 66 -12.44 19.30 9.03
CA ALA A 66 -13.68 19.92 9.49
C ALA A 66 -13.80 19.84 11.02
N GLU A 67 -13.37 18.73 11.61
CA GLU A 67 -13.34 18.47 13.05
C GLU A 67 -11.94 18.07 13.52
N PRO A 68 -11.63 18.18 14.83
CA PRO A 68 -10.32 17.82 15.33
C PRO A 68 -9.99 16.36 15.01
N ASN A 69 -8.85 16.10 14.38
CA ASN A 69 -8.48 14.76 13.93
C ASN A 69 -7.18 14.28 14.62
N PRO A 70 -7.25 13.41 15.64
CA PRO A 70 -6.06 12.87 16.29
C PRO A 70 -5.25 11.91 15.39
N GLY A 71 -5.87 11.35 14.35
CA GLY A 71 -5.26 10.47 13.36
C GLY A 71 -4.71 11.19 12.13
N TRP A 72 -4.42 12.50 12.23
CA TRP A 72 -3.98 13.37 11.13
C TRP A 72 -2.77 12.85 10.33
N PHE A 73 -1.93 12.01 10.93
CA PHE A 73 -0.73 11.44 10.31
C PHE A 73 -1.01 10.21 9.45
N THR A 74 -2.20 9.64 9.54
CA THR A 74 -2.59 8.47 8.74
C THR A 74 -2.49 8.75 7.24
N PRO A 75 -3.09 9.84 6.70
CA PRO A 75 -2.78 10.27 5.34
C PRO A 75 -1.33 10.74 5.25
N PHE A 76 -0.64 10.36 4.18
CA PHE A 76 0.73 10.76 3.82
C PHE A 76 1.89 10.33 4.74
N ALA A 77 1.68 10.01 6.02
CA ALA A 77 2.76 9.62 6.93
C ALA A 77 2.67 8.19 7.49
N ALA A 78 1.56 7.46 7.29
CA ALA A 78 1.49 6.04 7.65
C ALA A 78 2.10 5.15 6.57
N ALA A 79 2.86 4.13 6.98
CA ALA A 79 3.64 3.25 6.10
C ALA A 79 2.81 2.53 5.01
N TYR A 80 1.54 2.20 5.28
CA TYR A 80 0.67 1.49 4.33
C TYR A 80 -0.24 2.39 3.49
N TYR A 81 -0.47 3.64 3.92
CA TYR A 81 -1.51 4.52 3.35
C TYR A 81 -0.99 5.89 2.91
N GLY A 82 0.31 6.15 3.08
CA GLY A 82 0.90 7.47 2.88
C GLY A 82 1.63 7.69 1.56
N ALA A 83 1.57 6.75 0.62
CA ALA A 83 2.25 6.93 -0.67
C ALA A 83 1.64 8.10 -1.46
N VAL A 84 2.50 8.94 -2.02
CA VAL A 84 2.11 10.06 -2.88
C VAL A 84 2.13 9.60 -4.34
N LEU A 85 1.21 10.11 -5.15
CA LEU A 85 1.05 9.83 -6.57
C LEU A 85 1.60 10.97 -7.43
N PRO A 86 2.26 10.67 -8.57
CA PRO A 86 2.82 11.67 -9.46
C PRO A 86 1.70 12.36 -10.26
N GLN A 87 1.45 13.64 -9.97
CA GLN A 87 0.43 14.42 -10.66
C GLN A 87 0.69 14.47 -12.17
N HIS A 88 1.95 14.66 -12.57
CA HIS A 88 2.34 14.84 -13.97
C HIS A 88 1.99 13.64 -14.87
N LEU A 89 1.86 12.43 -14.28
CA LEU A 89 1.50 11.22 -15.00
C LEU A 89 0.02 10.85 -14.88
N LEU A 90 -0.64 11.24 -13.79
CA LEU A 90 -1.97 10.73 -13.44
C LEU A 90 -3.09 11.77 -13.49
N LYS A 91 -2.77 13.06 -13.68
CA LYS A 91 -3.78 14.13 -13.75
C LYS A 91 -4.87 13.89 -14.81
N ASP A 92 -4.53 13.22 -15.91
CA ASP A 92 -5.44 12.93 -17.03
C ASP A 92 -6.04 11.52 -16.94
N VAL A 93 -5.73 10.76 -15.87
CA VAL A 93 -6.14 9.36 -15.68
C VAL A 93 -6.99 9.27 -14.41
N LEU A 94 -8.27 9.65 -14.52
CA LEU A 94 -9.21 9.73 -13.40
C LEU A 94 -10.41 8.78 -13.56
N GLY A 95 -11.14 8.60 -12.45
CA GLY A 95 -12.34 7.78 -12.40
C GLY A 95 -12.07 6.30 -12.71
N ALA A 96 -13.00 5.65 -13.40
CA ALA A 96 -12.91 4.22 -13.70
C ALA A 96 -11.66 3.84 -14.54
N ALA A 97 -11.12 4.77 -15.32
CA ALA A 97 -9.92 4.55 -16.13
C ALA A 97 -8.66 4.31 -15.27
N ALA A 98 -8.60 4.90 -14.06
CA ALA A 98 -7.49 4.76 -13.14
C ALA A 98 -7.19 3.31 -12.76
N ARG A 99 -8.22 2.45 -12.72
CA ARG A 99 -8.08 1.03 -12.37
C ARG A 99 -7.25 0.23 -13.39
N ASN A 100 -7.31 0.65 -14.66
CA ASN A 100 -6.64 -0.02 -15.77
C ASN A 100 -5.47 0.82 -16.33
N ALA A 101 -5.03 1.84 -15.59
CA ALA A 101 -3.94 2.71 -16.01
C ALA A 101 -2.65 1.87 -16.23
N PRO A 102 -1.93 2.07 -17.35
CA PRO A 102 -0.62 1.43 -17.55
C PRO A 102 0.38 1.70 -16.40
N PHE A 103 0.22 2.84 -15.73
CA PHE A 103 0.94 3.19 -14.51
C PHE A 103 0.91 2.09 -13.44
N ASN A 104 -0.18 1.33 -13.32
CA ASN A 104 -0.33 0.28 -12.31
C ASN A 104 0.62 -0.90 -12.54
N LEU A 105 1.14 -1.07 -13.76
CA LEU A 105 2.14 -2.10 -14.09
C LEU A 105 3.57 -1.57 -14.14
N ASN A 106 3.76 -0.25 -14.26
CA ASN A 106 5.07 0.39 -14.24
C ASN A 106 5.02 1.71 -13.44
N PRO A 107 4.87 1.62 -12.11
CA PRO A 107 4.68 2.80 -11.27
C PRO A 107 5.97 3.62 -11.18
N VAL A 108 5.80 4.94 -11.25
CA VAL A 108 6.84 5.93 -10.96
C VAL A 108 6.68 6.38 -9.51
N GLY A 109 7.79 6.36 -8.76
CA GLY A 109 7.79 6.62 -7.32
C GLY A 109 9.01 7.43 -6.88
N THR A 110 8.99 7.89 -5.63
CA THR A 110 10.14 8.55 -4.98
C THR A 110 10.96 7.57 -4.12
N GLY A 111 10.71 6.26 -4.25
CA GLY A 111 11.34 5.20 -3.48
C GLY A 111 12.77 4.85 -3.93
N PRO A 112 13.46 3.96 -3.20
CA PRO A 112 14.84 3.55 -3.49
C PRO A 112 15.00 2.66 -4.73
N TYR A 113 13.91 2.06 -5.20
CA TYR A 113 13.90 1.18 -6.37
C TYR A 113 12.77 1.57 -7.31
N LYS A 114 12.96 1.32 -8.61
CA LYS A 114 11.98 1.48 -9.67
C LYS A 114 11.69 0.13 -10.34
N VAL A 115 10.49 -0.03 -10.88
CA VAL A 115 10.11 -1.26 -11.59
C VAL A 115 10.91 -1.33 -12.88
N LYS A 116 11.61 -2.44 -13.07
CA LYS A 116 12.29 -2.79 -14.32
C LYS A 116 11.39 -3.66 -15.20
N GLU A 117 10.71 -4.62 -14.58
CA GLU A 117 9.80 -5.53 -15.26
C GLU A 117 8.72 -6.01 -14.28
N PHE A 118 7.48 -6.10 -14.75
CA PHE A 118 6.40 -6.73 -14.01
C PHE A 118 5.73 -7.80 -14.90
N ARG A 119 5.86 -9.07 -14.47
CA ARG A 119 5.13 -10.22 -15.01
C ARG A 119 3.99 -10.58 -14.04
N PRO A 120 2.72 -10.21 -14.35
CA PRO A 120 1.59 -10.48 -13.47
C PRO A 120 1.48 -11.96 -13.10
N GLY A 121 1.30 -12.25 -11.81
CA GLY A 121 1.17 -13.61 -11.29
C GLY A 121 2.49 -14.39 -11.12
N ASP A 122 3.62 -13.80 -11.53
CA ASP A 122 4.93 -14.46 -11.48
C ASP A 122 5.94 -13.63 -10.70
N THR A 123 6.45 -12.53 -11.27
CA THR A 123 7.60 -11.81 -10.71
C THR A 123 7.51 -10.31 -10.95
N VAL A 124 8.02 -9.52 -10.00
CA VAL A 124 8.39 -8.12 -10.22
C VAL A 124 9.88 -7.96 -10.03
N LEU A 125 10.57 -7.47 -11.05
CA LEU A 125 11.98 -7.12 -11.00
C LEU A 125 12.12 -5.62 -10.80
N TYR A 126 12.90 -5.24 -9.81
CA TYR A 126 13.23 -3.86 -9.51
C TYR A 126 14.72 -3.61 -9.71
N GLU A 127 15.06 -2.39 -10.10
CA GLU A 127 16.43 -1.88 -10.13
C GLU A 127 16.53 -0.59 -9.33
N VAL A 128 17.74 -0.20 -8.96
CA VAL A 128 18.00 1.00 -8.16
C VAL A 128 17.38 2.23 -8.86
N ASN A 129 16.71 3.06 -8.08
CA ASN A 129 16.33 4.40 -8.53
C ASN A 129 17.54 5.33 -8.36
N GLU A 130 18.20 5.69 -9.45
CA GLU A 130 19.39 6.55 -9.44
C GLU A 130 19.07 7.97 -8.95
N ASN A 131 17.79 8.36 -9.00
CA ASN A 131 17.28 9.62 -8.49
C ASN A 131 16.90 9.59 -6.99
N TYR A 132 17.16 8.48 -6.29
CA TYR A 132 16.78 8.36 -4.89
C TYR A 132 17.55 9.35 -4.02
N ARG A 133 16.81 10.12 -3.22
CA ARG A 133 17.29 11.14 -2.26
C ARG A 133 18.40 10.72 -1.29
N GLU A 134 18.63 9.41 -1.13
CA GLU A 134 19.62 8.83 -0.21
C GLU A 134 20.42 7.77 -0.98
N ALA A 135 21.31 8.23 -1.86
CA ALA A 135 22.01 7.43 -2.87
C ALA A 135 22.81 6.24 -2.31
N ASP A 136 23.19 6.26 -1.04
CA ASP A 136 23.96 5.22 -0.35
C ASP A 136 23.11 4.15 0.35
N LYS A 137 21.78 4.28 0.33
CA LYS A 137 20.87 3.37 1.04
C LYS A 137 20.34 2.17 0.24
N PRO A 138 20.17 2.22 -1.09
CA PRO A 138 19.87 1.01 -1.85
C PRO A 138 21.04 0.02 -1.74
N PHE A 139 20.83 -1.08 -1.01
CA PHE A 139 21.89 -2.07 -0.76
C PHE A 139 22.04 -3.10 -1.88
N PHE A 140 20.94 -3.44 -2.56
CA PHE A 140 20.93 -4.41 -3.65
C PHE A 140 20.92 -3.67 -4.98
N SER A 141 21.63 -4.19 -5.98
CA SER A 141 21.54 -3.66 -7.36
C SER A 141 20.20 -3.99 -8.00
N THR A 142 19.62 -5.14 -7.63
CA THR A 142 18.33 -5.63 -8.11
C THR A 142 17.55 -6.27 -6.98
N VAL A 143 16.24 -6.08 -6.96
CA VAL A 143 15.34 -6.81 -6.05
C VAL A 143 14.34 -7.58 -6.91
N GLU A 144 14.26 -8.88 -6.69
CA GLU A 144 13.28 -9.75 -7.34
C GLU A 144 12.20 -10.14 -6.32
N LEU A 145 10.95 -9.74 -6.58
CA LEU A 145 9.80 -10.18 -5.81
C LEU A 145 9.07 -11.28 -6.58
N LYS A 146 9.24 -12.52 -6.12
CA LYS A 146 8.55 -13.69 -6.67
C LYS A 146 7.20 -13.89 -5.97
N GLY A 147 6.14 -13.93 -6.77
CA GLY A 147 4.77 -14.21 -6.36
C GLY A 147 4.27 -15.58 -6.82
N GLY A 148 3.01 -15.89 -6.51
CA GLY A 148 2.29 -17.03 -7.13
C GLY A 148 2.61 -18.44 -6.60
N GLY A 149 3.50 -18.58 -5.60
CA GLY A 149 3.81 -19.86 -4.96
C GLY A 149 2.98 -20.16 -3.70
N ASP A 150 3.14 -21.37 -3.15
CA ASP A 150 2.56 -21.75 -1.85
C ASP A 150 3.51 -21.47 -0.67
N ALA A 151 2.95 -21.38 0.54
CA ALA A 151 3.70 -21.02 1.74
C ALA A 151 4.81 -22.03 2.10
N VAL A 152 4.61 -23.32 1.82
CA VAL A 152 5.60 -24.38 2.12
C VAL A 152 6.76 -24.31 1.14
N ALA A 153 6.49 -24.07 -0.15
CA ALA A 153 7.52 -23.82 -1.14
C ALA A 153 8.35 -22.57 -0.80
N ALA A 154 7.69 -21.47 -0.42
CA ALA A 154 8.37 -20.24 0.01
C ALA A 154 9.24 -20.44 1.25
N ALA A 155 8.78 -21.24 2.23
CA ALA A 155 9.58 -21.60 3.40
C ALA A 155 10.79 -22.47 3.02
N ARG A 156 10.63 -23.40 2.07
CA ARG A 156 11.72 -24.25 1.58
C ARG A 156 12.79 -23.44 0.86
N ALA A 157 12.37 -22.48 0.04
CA ALA A 157 13.25 -21.62 -0.74
C ALA A 157 14.27 -20.87 0.15
N VAL A 158 13.81 -20.34 1.29
CA VAL A 158 14.67 -19.61 2.22
C VAL A 158 15.40 -20.52 3.23
N LEU A 159 14.76 -21.57 3.74
CA LEU A 159 15.34 -22.39 4.81
C LEU A 159 16.27 -23.51 4.32
N GLN A 160 16.06 -24.02 3.11
CA GLN A 160 16.72 -25.25 2.63
C GLN A 160 17.52 -25.05 1.34
N THR A 161 16.95 -24.40 0.32
CA THR A 161 17.60 -24.28 -0.99
C THR A 161 18.44 -23.01 -1.14
N GLY A 162 18.11 -21.95 -0.40
CA GLY A 162 18.73 -20.64 -0.55
C GLY A 162 18.39 -19.95 -1.88
N GLU A 163 17.29 -20.34 -2.55
CA GLU A 163 16.82 -19.71 -3.78
C GLU A 163 16.32 -18.27 -3.54
N THR A 164 15.84 -17.98 -2.33
CA THR A 164 15.34 -16.66 -1.93
C THR A 164 16.00 -16.20 -0.64
N ASP A 165 16.39 -14.93 -0.57
CA ASP A 165 16.98 -14.34 0.63
C ASP A 165 15.97 -14.08 1.76
N TYR A 166 14.70 -13.88 1.39
CA TYR A 166 13.65 -13.51 2.32
C TYR A 166 12.27 -14.00 1.87
N SER A 167 11.52 -14.60 2.78
CA SER A 167 10.12 -14.96 2.59
C SER A 167 9.28 -14.36 3.71
N TRP A 168 8.34 -13.48 3.34
CA TRP A 168 7.45 -12.80 4.28
C TRP A 168 6.20 -13.62 4.59
N ASN A 169 5.68 -13.47 5.82
CA ASN A 169 4.39 -14.02 6.26
C ASN A 169 4.19 -15.49 5.86
N LEU A 170 5.14 -16.35 6.25
CA LEU A 170 5.07 -17.79 6.02
C LEU A 170 3.86 -18.38 6.77
N GLN A 171 2.71 -18.47 6.09
CA GLN A 171 1.48 -19.09 6.59
C GLN A 171 1.57 -20.62 6.57
N VAL A 172 2.67 -21.16 7.09
CA VAL A 172 2.92 -22.59 7.21
C VAL A 172 2.43 -23.07 8.56
N GLU A 173 1.75 -24.20 8.58
CA GLU A 173 1.32 -24.86 9.82
C GLU A 173 2.52 -25.08 10.74
N LYS A 174 2.31 -24.85 12.04
CA LYS A 174 3.40 -24.77 13.03
C LYS A 174 4.24 -26.05 13.07
N SER A 175 3.62 -27.23 13.09
CA SER A 175 4.33 -28.51 13.16
C SER A 175 5.21 -28.75 11.92
N VAL A 176 4.73 -28.37 10.73
CA VAL A 176 5.52 -28.40 9.49
C VAL A 176 6.67 -27.39 9.56
N LEU A 177 6.40 -26.14 9.95
CA LEU A 177 7.41 -25.09 10.02
C LEU A 177 8.53 -25.43 11.01
N ASP A 178 8.18 -26.02 12.16
CA ASP A 178 9.18 -26.44 13.16
C ASP A 178 10.09 -27.55 12.64
N GLN A 179 9.55 -28.52 11.89
CA GLN A 179 10.40 -29.52 11.21
C GLN A 179 11.34 -28.88 10.20
N MET A 180 10.84 -27.92 9.39
CA MET A 180 11.65 -27.20 8.41
C MET A 180 12.75 -26.38 9.06
N LYS A 181 12.48 -25.77 10.22
CA LYS A 181 13.48 -25.03 11.02
C LYS A 181 14.59 -25.94 11.51
N THR A 182 14.25 -27.11 12.05
CA THR A 182 15.26 -28.08 12.53
C THR A 182 16.14 -28.58 11.39
N ALA A 183 15.58 -28.72 10.19
CA ALA A 183 16.30 -29.16 8.99
C ALA A 183 16.93 -28.01 8.17
N ALA A 184 16.87 -26.77 8.65
CA ALA A 184 17.32 -25.61 7.88
C ALA A 184 18.86 -25.60 7.70
N THR A 185 19.30 -25.26 6.50
CA THR A 185 20.73 -25.22 6.11
C THR A 185 21.20 -23.85 5.65
N THR A 186 20.29 -22.98 5.17
CA THR A 186 20.64 -21.68 4.56
C THR A 186 20.00 -20.48 5.25
N GLY A 187 18.90 -20.67 5.99
CA GLY A 187 18.11 -19.59 6.57
C GLY A 187 17.64 -19.84 8.00
N ARG A 188 16.94 -18.85 8.56
CA ARG A 188 16.33 -18.94 9.89
C ARG A 188 14.93 -18.34 9.88
N VAL A 189 14.06 -18.90 10.71
CA VAL A 189 12.74 -18.31 10.95
C VAL A 189 12.85 -17.23 12.03
N GLN A 190 12.32 -16.05 11.72
CA GLN A 190 12.13 -14.97 12.69
C GLN A 190 10.64 -14.72 12.87
N VAL A 191 10.17 -14.85 14.11
CA VAL A 191 8.78 -14.56 14.48
C VAL A 191 8.77 -13.27 15.28
N ASN A 192 8.10 -12.25 14.75
CA ASN A 192 7.91 -10.97 15.43
C ASN A 192 6.43 -10.87 15.82
N PRO A 193 6.09 -10.70 17.12
CA PRO A 193 4.72 -10.41 17.53
C PRO A 193 4.20 -9.16 16.80
N GLY A 194 3.01 -9.25 16.24
CA GLY A 194 2.35 -8.17 15.52
C GLY A 194 1.04 -7.75 16.19
N LEU A 195 0.47 -6.66 15.70
CA LEU A 195 -0.85 -6.16 16.13
C LEU A 195 -2.02 -6.81 15.35
N SER A 196 -1.71 -7.64 14.36
CA SER A 196 -2.70 -8.35 13.56
C SER A 196 -3.44 -9.37 14.42
N VAL A 197 -4.77 -9.40 14.29
CA VAL A 197 -5.65 -10.37 14.93
C VAL A 197 -6.42 -11.14 13.87
N GLU A 198 -6.68 -12.41 14.14
CA GLU A 198 -7.67 -13.18 13.40
C GLU A 198 -9.05 -12.93 14.01
N GLN A 199 -10.05 -12.71 13.16
CA GLN A 199 -11.42 -12.45 13.60
C GLN A 199 -12.41 -13.17 12.70
N LEU A 200 -13.52 -13.61 13.29
CA LEU A 200 -14.68 -14.09 12.56
C LEU A 200 -15.59 -12.90 12.27
N LEU A 201 -15.72 -12.54 11.00
CA LEU A 201 -16.66 -11.52 10.55
C LEU A 201 -18.01 -12.19 10.24
N VAL A 202 -19.03 -11.88 11.03
CA VAL A 202 -20.38 -12.40 10.84
C VAL A 202 -21.16 -11.44 9.96
N ASN A 203 -21.78 -11.97 8.90
CA ASN A 203 -22.71 -11.19 8.09
C ASN A 203 -24.10 -11.19 8.76
N PHE A 204 -24.58 -10.00 9.13
CA PHE A 204 -25.89 -9.79 9.76
C PHE A 204 -27.03 -9.55 8.76
N ALA A 205 -26.75 -9.62 7.46
CA ALA A 205 -27.77 -9.65 6.41
C ALA A 205 -28.40 -11.05 6.27
N ASP A 206 -29.65 -11.11 5.82
CA ASP A 206 -30.32 -12.38 5.55
C ASP A 206 -29.77 -13.03 4.26
N PRO A 207 -29.13 -14.22 4.34
CA PRO A 207 -28.60 -14.88 3.15
C PRO A 207 -29.70 -15.45 2.23
N ASN A 208 -30.94 -15.55 2.71
CA ASN A 208 -32.05 -16.16 1.97
C ASN A 208 -32.95 -15.12 1.28
N THR A 209 -32.92 -13.87 1.73
CA THR A 209 -33.69 -12.79 1.12
C THR A 209 -32.88 -12.17 -0.01
N GLU A 210 -33.47 -12.16 -1.21
CA GLU A 210 -32.90 -11.52 -2.39
C GLU A 210 -33.51 -10.12 -2.56
N VAL A 211 -32.66 -9.12 -2.76
CA VAL A 211 -33.04 -7.73 -3.05
C VAL A 211 -32.30 -7.33 -4.32
N ASP A 212 -33.04 -6.97 -5.36
CA ASP A 212 -32.50 -6.53 -6.66
C ASP A 212 -31.43 -7.48 -7.25
N GLY A 213 -31.62 -8.80 -7.07
CA GLY A 213 -30.69 -9.82 -7.57
C GLY A 213 -29.50 -10.12 -6.65
N ALA A 214 -29.37 -9.43 -5.51
CA ALA A 214 -28.33 -9.65 -4.52
C ALA A 214 -28.88 -10.39 -3.28
N ARG A 215 -28.21 -11.48 -2.88
CA ARG A 215 -28.41 -12.14 -1.59
C ARG A 215 -27.50 -11.54 -0.53
N SER A 216 -27.88 -11.65 0.74
CA SER A 216 -27.14 -11.04 1.85
C SER A 216 -27.01 -9.52 1.72
N GLU A 217 -28.06 -8.88 1.19
CA GLU A 217 -28.13 -7.43 1.03
C GLU A 217 -28.09 -6.74 2.41
N PRO A 218 -27.19 -5.76 2.66
CA PRO A 218 -26.99 -5.17 4.00
C PRO A 218 -28.22 -4.58 4.68
N SER A 219 -29.27 -4.26 3.93
CA SER A 219 -30.54 -3.74 4.47
C SER A 219 -31.47 -4.83 5.03
N THR A 220 -31.20 -6.11 4.74
CA THR A 220 -31.99 -7.24 5.23
C THR A 220 -31.53 -7.66 6.63
N LYS A 221 -32.42 -8.25 7.43
CA LYS A 221 -32.09 -8.69 8.79
C LYS A 221 -31.90 -10.20 8.84
N HIS A 222 -30.72 -10.66 9.27
CA HIS A 222 -30.44 -12.08 9.41
C HIS A 222 -31.47 -12.78 10.32
N PRO A 223 -31.98 -13.97 9.93
CA PRO A 223 -33.07 -14.64 10.66
C PRO A 223 -32.70 -15.07 12.09
N PHE A 224 -31.41 -15.22 12.38
CA PHE A 224 -30.90 -15.69 13.67
C PHE A 224 -30.02 -14.67 14.41
N PHE A 225 -29.54 -13.63 13.72
CA PHE A 225 -28.65 -12.65 14.33
C PHE A 225 -29.42 -11.34 14.46
N SER A 226 -29.65 -10.91 15.70
CA SER A 226 -30.53 -9.78 16.02
C SER A 226 -29.82 -8.45 16.02
#